data_AF-A0A1U7V3E0-F1
#
_entry.id   AF-A0A1U7V3E0-F1
#
_cell.length_a   1.000
_cell.length_b   1.000
_cell.length_c   1.000
_cell.angle_alpha   90.00
_cell.angle_beta   90.00
_cell.angle_gamma   90.00
#
_symmetry.space_group_name_H-M   'P 1'
#
loop_
_entity.id
_entity.type
_entity.pdbx_description
1 polymer ?
#
loop_
_entity_poly.entity_id
_entity_poly.type
_entity_poly.pdbx_seq_one_letter_code
_entity_poly.pdbx_strand_id
1 'polypeptide(L)'
;MGFGGRWINGIKYCISIVSFSVLINGAPAGFFPSQRGMRQGDPFSPFLFIIAMEGLNDMLKRAQTNNWIRGFKVNCRADSNMRISHLQYADDTLVFCEADREQLKVLRVIFILFEATSGLRINWYKSFIYPVNEVMELQSLAGILGGNVGEMPTVYLGMPFGAKSKSKGIWNGVLEKCEKKLANWKNHDLSMGGRLTLINSVLDVLPTYMMSLFPIPVNVVKRIDALRRNFLWEGNSEKKKFHLVNWSSVTTSKKAGRLGIKT
;
A
#
# COMPACT_ATOMS: atom_id res chain seq x y z
N MET A 1 -12.03 15.94 20.48
CA MET A 1 -11.73 14.50 20.70
C MET A 1 -11.89 14.02 22.15
N GLY A 2 -12.05 14.90 23.16
CA GLY A 2 -12.47 14.47 24.51
C GLY A 2 -11.43 13.69 25.33
N PHE A 3 -10.15 13.71 24.94
CA PHE A 3 -9.09 13.03 25.68
C PHE A 3 -8.89 13.63 27.08
N GLY A 4 -8.84 12.77 28.10
CA GLY A 4 -8.61 13.19 29.47
C GLY A 4 -7.19 13.73 29.70
N GLY A 5 -7.04 14.69 30.63
CA GLY A 5 -5.76 15.36 30.89
C GLY A 5 -4.61 14.41 31.27
N ARG A 6 -4.89 13.32 31.99
CA ARG A 6 -3.87 12.30 32.32
C ARG A 6 -3.29 11.63 31.06
N TRP A 7 -4.14 11.30 30.09
CA TRP A 7 -3.71 10.69 28.84
C TRP A 7 -2.85 11.66 28.03
N ILE A 8 -3.31 12.92 27.90
CA ILE A 8 -2.57 13.97 27.20
C ILE A 8 -1.17 14.17 27.82
N ASN A 9 -1.10 14.21 29.14
CA ASN A 9 0.17 14.34 29.86
C ASN A 9 1.08 13.11 29.65
N GLY A 10 0.51 11.90 29.64
CA GLY A 10 1.24 10.67 29.33
C GLY A 10 1.85 10.68 27.93
N ILE A 11 1.07 11.04 26.91
CA ILE A 11 1.56 11.17 25.53
C ILE A 11 2.63 12.27 25.43
N LYS A 12 2.38 13.43 26.04
CA LYS A 12 3.35 14.54 26.05
C LYS A 12 4.69 14.11 26.67
N TYR A 13 4.64 13.37 27.77
CA TYR A 13 5.83 12.80 28.43
C TYR A 13 6.57 11.84 27.49
N CYS A 14 5.86 10.90 26.85
CA CYS A 14 6.43 9.95 25.90
C CYS A 14 7.14 10.62 24.72
N ILE A 15 6.61 11.73 24.21
CA ILE A 15 7.20 12.44 23.06
C ILE A 15 8.36 13.36 23.50
N SER A 16 8.25 14.01 24.66
CA SER A 16 9.20 15.06 25.08
C SER A 16 10.52 14.54 25.64
N ILE A 17 10.57 13.28 26.07
CA ILE A 17 11.74 12.71 26.78
C ILE A 17 12.66 11.91 25.84
N VAL A 18 12.24 11.71 24.60
CA VAL A 18 13.04 11.00 23.61
C VAL A 18 14.30 11.80 23.29
N SER A 19 15.45 11.18 23.51
CA SER A 19 16.74 11.64 23.02
C SER A 19 17.28 10.65 21.98
N PHE A 20 18.00 11.18 21.00
CA PHE A 20 18.65 10.41 19.96
C PHE A 20 20.16 10.53 20.10
N SER A 21 20.86 9.50 19.62
CA SER A 21 22.31 9.48 19.48
C SER A 21 22.66 9.05 18.06
N VAL A 22 23.76 9.58 17.52
CA VAL A 22 24.27 9.18 16.22
C VAL A 22 25.31 8.09 16.42
N LEU A 23 25.20 6.98 15.70
CA LEU A 23 26.24 5.96 15.69
C LEU A 23 27.39 6.43 14.79
N ILE A 24 28.55 6.71 15.38
CA ILE A 24 29.80 7.00 14.66
C ILE A 24 30.73 5.81 14.89
N ASN A 25 31.14 5.14 13.81
CA ASN A 25 31.96 3.92 13.86
C ASN A 25 31.38 2.82 14.77
N GLY A 26 30.06 2.69 14.82
CA GLY A 26 29.38 1.69 15.64
C GLY A 26 29.23 2.05 17.12
N ALA A 27 29.78 3.18 17.56
CA ALA A 27 29.59 3.70 18.92
C ALA A 27 28.62 4.89 18.94
N PRO A 28 27.69 4.97 19.90
CA PRO A 28 26.82 6.12 20.05
C PRO A 28 27.64 7.34 20.47
N ALA A 29 27.52 8.43 19.70
CA ALA A 29 28.22 9.68 19.94
C ALA A 29 27.22 10.82 20.17
N GLY A 30 27.27 11.38 21.38
CA GLY A 30 26.41 12.49 21.81
C GLY A 30 24.95 12.10 22.01
N PHE A 31 24.21 12.95 22.73
CA PHE A 31 22.76 12.86 22.86
C PHE A 31 22.15 14.22 22.52
N PHE A 32 21.08 14.20 21.74
CA PHE A 32 20.30 15.40 21.44
C PHE A 32 18.80 15.12 21.61
N PRO A 33 18.02 16.09 22.11
CA PRO A 33 16.60 15.91 22.31
C PRO A 33 15.85 15.87 20.97
N SER A 34 14.75 15.11 20.92
CA SER A 34 13.82 15.14 19.79
C SER A 34 13.06 16.46 19.77
N GLN A 35 13.21 17.24 18.69
CA GLN A 35 12.38 18.43 18.46
C GLN A 35 11.19 18.15 17.52
N ARG A 36 11.32 17.14 16.64
CA ARG A 36 10.31 16.76 15.65
C ARG A 36 10.36 15.26 15.37
N GLY A 37 9.21 14.71 15.04
CA GLY A 37 9.06 13.31 14.66
C GLY A 37 8.83 12.40 15.87
N MET A 38 8.27 11.23 15.58
CA MET A 38 8.06 10.17 16.56
C MET A 38 9.00 9.01 16.26
N ARG A 39 9.28 8.20 17.26
CA ARG A 39 10.22 7.08 17.14
C ARG A 39 9.64 6.01 16.21
N GLN A 40 10.36 5.67 15.15
CA GLN A 40 9.98 4.53 14.31
C GLN A 40 10.07 3.23 15.13
N GLY A 41 9.02 2.41 15.03
CA GLY A 41 8.88 1.16 15.79
C GLY A 41 8.23 1.31 17.16
N ASP A 42 7.89 2.53 17.60
CA ASP A 42 7.04 2.73 18.77
C ASP A 42 5.58 2.40 18.43
N PRO A 43 4.90 1.54 19.23
CA PRO A 43 3.50 1.16 18.98
C PRO A 43 2.51 2.33 19.00
N PHE A 44 2.81 3.45 19.67
CA PHE A 44 1.90 4.61 19.71
C PHE A 44 2.02 5.54 18.50
N SER A 45 3.18 5.57 17.86
CA SER A 45 3.48 6.46 16.74
C SER A 45 2.47 6.36 15.58
N PRO A 46 2.04 5.17 15.13
CA PRO A 46 1.02 5.06 14.08
C PRO A 46 -0.32 5.71 14.46
N PHE A 47 -0.77 5.57 15.72
CA PHE A 47 -2.04 6.11 16.18
C PHE A 47 -2.02 7.63 16.29
N LEU A 48 -0.91 8.18 16.79
CA LEU A 48 -0.72 9.63 16.86
C LEU A 48 -0.67 10.25 15.46
N PHE A 49 -0.10 9.55 14.49
CA PHE A 49 -0.12 9.96 13.10
C PHE A 49 -1.55 9.95 12.52
N ILE A 50 -2.35 8.92 12.81
CA ILE A 50 -3.77 8.87 12.40
C ILE A 50 -4.54 10.06 12.98
N ILE A 51 -4.31 10.42 14.24
CA ILE A 51 -4.95 11.59 14.87
C ILE A 51 -4.58 12.89 14.14
N ALA A 52 -3.32 13.05 13.74
CA ALA A 52 -2.90 14.20 12.94
C ALA A 52 -3.59 14.21 11.56
N MET A 53 -3.66 13.06 10.89
CA MET A 53 -4.32 12.93 9.58
C MET A 53 -5.84 13.12 9.65
N GLU A 54 -6.48 12.83 10.79
CA GLU A 54 -7.90 13.13 11.01
C GLU A 54 -8.18 14.63 10.84
N GLY A 55 -7.23 15.49 11.21
CA GLY A 55 -7.32 16.93 10.97
C GLY A 55 -7.40 17.28 9.47
N LEU A 56 -6.60 16.62 8.62
CA LEU A 56 -6.68 16.79 7.17
C LEU A 56 -8.01 16.25 6.61
N ASN A 57 -8.44 15.08 7.08
CA ASN A 57 -9.74 14.49 6.74
C ASN A 57 -10.88 15.47 7.05
N ASP A 58 -10.88 16.10 8.22
CA ASP A 58 -11.89 17.08 8.62
C ASP A 58 -11.85 18.35 7.75
N MET A 59 -10.66 18.85 7.40
CA MET A 59 -10.53 20.00 6.49
C MET A 59 -11.10 19.69 5.10
N LEU A 60 -10.79 18.50 4.55
CA LEU A 60 -11.31 18.06 3.25
C LEU A 60 -12.81 17.79 3.28
N LYS A 61 -13.34 17.18 4.35
CA LYS A 61 -14.78 16.98 4.56
C LYS A 61 -15.52 18.31 4.61
N ARG A 62 -15.00 19.31 5.33
CA ARG A 62 -15.59 20.66 5.37
C ARG A 62 -15.59 21.32 3.99
N ALA A 63 -14.49 21.21 3.25
CA ALA A 63 -14.43 21.71 1.88
C ALA A 63 -15.45 21.02 0.96
N GLN A 64 -15.71 19.73 1.18
CA GLN A 64 -16.74 18.98 0.48
C GLN A 64 -18.16 19.43 0.86
N THR A 65 -18.47 19.58 2.15
CA THR A 65 -19.78 20.07 2.63
C THR A 65 -20.10 21.46 2.09
N ASN A 66 -19.08 22.32 1.97
CA ASN A 66 -19.21 23.67 1.42
C ASN A 66 -19.23 23.70 -0.12
N ASN A 67 -19.19 22.54 -0.80
CA ASN A 67 -19.09 22.39 -2.25
C ASN A 67 -17.85 23.05 -2.89
N TRP A 68 -16.80 23.30 -2.12
CA TRP A 68 -15.50 23.77 -2.64
C TRP A 68 -14.69 22.65 -3.28
N ILE A 69 -14.88 21.41 -2.84
CA ILE A 69 -14.34 20.21 -3.48
C ILE A 69 -15.50 19.25 -3.74
N ARG A 70 -15.80 18.96 -5.00
CA ARG A 70 -16.98 18.14 -5.34
C ARG A 70 -16.75 16.64 -5.12
N GLY A 71 -15.51 16.18 -5.31
CA GLY A 71 -15.17 14.76 -5.23
C GLY A 71 -15.75 13.95 -6.40
N PHE A 72 -15.73 12.62 -6.23
CA PHE A 72 -16.31 11.67 -7.17
C PHE A 72 -17.62 11.10 -6.62
N LYS A 73 -18.66 11.07 -7.45
CA LYS A 73 -19.95 10.46 -7.10
C LYS A 73 -19.93 8.97 -7.39
N VAL A 74 -20.16 8.16 -6.37
CA VAL A 74 -20.35 6.71 -6.52
C VAL A 74 -21.84 6.45 -6.67
N ASN A 75 -22.26 5.98 -7.85
CA ASN A 75 -23.60 5.44 -8.02
C ASN A 75 -23.67 4.04 -7.41
N CYS A 76 -24.00 3.98 -6.12
CA CYS A 76 -24.47 2.74 -5.50
C CYS A 76 -25.96 2.54 -5.83
N ARG A 77 -26.46 1.30 -5.76
CA ARG A 77 -27.87 0.96 -6.03
C ARG A 77 -28.82 1.90 -5.27
N ALA A 78 -29.90 2.29 -5.97
CA ALA A 78 -31.03 3.15 -5.57
C ALA A 78 -30.97 3.74 -4.13
N ASP A 79 -30.91 5.08 -4.04
CA ASP A 79 -30.99 5.92 -2.82
C ASP A 79 -29.74 6.32 -2.03
N SER A 80 -28.52 6.05 -2.51
CA SER A 80 -27.32 6.66 -1.91
C SER A 80 -26.46 7.43 -2.91
N ASN A 81 -26.62 8.76 -2.93
CA ASN A 81 -25.69 9.68 -3.59
C ASN A 81 -24.43 9.86 -2.72
N MET A 82 -23.60 8.82 -2.59
CA MET A 82 -22.34 8.94 -1.85
C MET A 82 -21.29 9.66 -2.70
N ARG A 83 -20.76 10.77 -2.18
CA ARG A 83 -19.64 11.51 -2.78
C ARG A 83 -18.37 11.25 -1.98
N ILE A 84 -17.32 10.83 -2.67
CA ILE A 84 -16.00 10.57 -2.09
C ILE A 84 -15.06 11.69 -2.53
N SER A 85 -14.58 12.50 -1.60
CA SER A 85 -13.59 13.55 -1.88
C SER A 85 -12.15 13.07 -1.73
N HIS A 86 -11.88 12.11 -0.85
CA HIS A 86 -10.53 11.60 -0.61
C HIS A 86 -10.54 10.19 -0.02
N LEU A 87 -9.41 9.49 -0.15
CA LEU A 87 -9.12 8.21 0.49
C LEU A 87 -7.73 8.30 1.12
N GLN A 88 -7.60 7.81 2.35
CA GLN A 88 -6.36 7.88 3.11
C GLN A 88 -5.94 6.50 3.59
N TYR A 89 -4.67 6.17 3.39
CA TYR A 89 -4.02 5.02 3.99
C TYR A 89 -2.65 5.43 4.52
N ALA A 90 -2.54 5.59 5.84
CA ALA A 90 -1.37 6.20 6.46
C ALA A 90 -1.01 7.54 5.76
N ASP A 91 0.21 7.68 5.24
CA ASP A 91 0.69 8.87 4.53
C ASP A 91 0.25 8.93 3.07
N ASP A 92 -0.16 7.82 2.47
CA ASP A 92 -0.68 7.77 1.11
C ASP A 92 -2.12 8.29 1.07
N THR A 93 -2.29 9.51 0.52
CA THR A 93 -3.60 10.17 0.38
C THR A 93 -3.95 10.36 -1.10
N LEU A 94 -5.12 9.84 -1.51
CA LEU A 94 -5.74 10.15 -2.79
C LEU A 94 -6.82 11.22 -2.57
N VAL A 95 -6.77 12.28 -3.36
CA VAL A 95 -7.80 13.32 -3.38
C VAL A 95 -8.47 13.32 -4.76
N PHE A 96 -9.80 13.32 -4.76
CA PHE A 96 -10.62 13.43 -5.95
C PHE A 96 -11.18 14.85 -6.05
N CYS A 97 -10.92 15.49 -7.18
CA CYS A 97 -11.49 16.78 -7.53
C CYS A 97 -11.83 16.80 -9.01
N GLU A 98 -12.66 17.75 -9.42
CA GLU A 98 -12.86 18.00 -10.85
C GLU A 98 -11.65 18.74 -11.44
N ALA A 99 -11.53 18.72 -12.77
CA ALA A 99 -10.51 19.47 -13.51
C ALA A 99 -10.83 20.98 -13.53
N ASP A 100 -10.97 21.57 -12.35
CA ASP A 100 -11.30 22.98 -12.15
C ASP A 100 -10.18 23.69 -11.38
N ARG A 101 -9.82 24.88 -11.87
CA ARG A 101 -8.70 25.66 -11.30
C ARG A 101 -9.00 26.14 -9.90
N GLU A 102 -10.25 26.52 -9.62
CA GLU A 102 -10.64 27.02 -8.30
C GLU A 102 -10.62 25.90 -7.25
N GLN A 103 -11.12 24.70 -7.58
CA GLN A 103 -10.99 23.54 -6.68
C GLN A 103 -9.54 23.23 -6.31
N LEU A 104 -8.61 23.29 -7.28
CA LEU A 104 -7.18 23.05 -7.01
C LEU A 104 -6.53 24.13 -6.16
N LYS A 105 -6.92 25.40 -6.32
CA LYS A 105 -6.47 26.48 -5.44
C LYS A 105 -6.93 26.26 -4.01
N VAL A 106 -8.21 25.90 -3.81
CA VAL A 106 -8.73 25.57 -2.49
C VAL A 106 -7.96 24.40 -1.88
N LEU A 107 -7.71 23.36 -2.67
CA LEU A 107 -6.95 22.21 -2.21
C LEU A 107 -5.51 22.59 -1.78
N ARG A 108 -4.83 23.46 -2.55
CA ARG A 108 -3.53 24.00 -2.15
C ARG A 108 -3.58 24.77 -0.83
N VAL A 109 -4.62 25.58 -0.62
CA VAL A 109 -4.80 26.31 0.64
C VAL A 109 -5.00 25.35 1.81
N ILE A 110 -5.84 24.32 1.66
CA ILE A 110 -6.05 23.28 2.68
C ILE A 110 -4.72 22.61 3.05
N PHE A 111 -3.92 22.26 2.04
CA PHE A 111 -2.61 21.66 2.25
C PHE A 111 -1.62 22.57 2.98
N ILE A 112 -1.52 23.85 2.60
CA ILE A 112 -0.66 24.82 3.29
C ILE A 112 -1.11 24.99 4.75
N LEU A 113 -2.42 25.08 4.99
CA LEU A 113 -2.98 25.18 6.34
C LEU A 113 -2.65 23.93 7.16
N PHE A 114 -2.82 22.74 6.58
CA PHE A 114 -2.51 21.49 7.24
C PHE A 114 -1.02 21.37 7.59
N GLU A 115 -0.12 21.73 6.68
CA GLU A 115 1.33 21.74 6.94
C GLU A 115 1.68 22.69 8.10
N ALA A 116 1.07 23.89 8.11
CA ALA A 116 1.28 24.88 9.16
C ALA A 116 0.77 24.40 10.53
N THR A 117 -0.38 23.71 10.58
CA THR A 117 -0.97 23.25 11.85
C THR A 117 -0.37 21.96 12.38
N SER A 118 -0.02 21.02 11.49
CA SER A 118 0.48 19.69 11.87
C SER A 118 2.00 19.63 12.00
N GLY A 119 2.72 20.54 11.31
CA GLY A 119 4.17 20.47 11.14
C GLY A 119 4.63 19.38 10.16
N LEU A 120 3.71 18.65 9.53
CA LEU A 120 4.00 17.73 8.43
C LEU A 120 4.24 18.51 7.13
N ARG A 121 4.88 17.87 6.17
CA ARG A 121 5.10 18.42 4.82
C ARG A 121 4.67 17.42 3.77
N ILE A 122 4.00 17.92 2.75
CA ILE A 122 3.62 17.16 1.56
C ILE A 122 4.86 16.97 0.70
N ASN A 123 5.08 15.74 0.29
CA ASN A 123 6.17 15.40 -0.59
C ASN A 123 5.76 15.59 -2.05
N TRP A 124 5.84 16.82 -2.55
CA TRP A 124 5.48 17.16 -3.93
C TRP A 124 6.26 16.39 -4.98
N TYR A 125 7.48 15.92 -4.67
CA TYR A 125 8.25 15.06 -5.57
C TYR A 125 7.63 13.67 -5.76
N LYS A 126 6.94 13.16 -4.73
CA LYS A 126 6.21 11.88 -4.76
C LYS A 126 4.71 12.04 -5.03
N SER A 127 4.20 13.27 -5.07
CA SER A 127 2.80 13.56 -5.35
C SER A 127 2.56 13.79 -6.83
N PHE A 128 1.57 13.08 -7.37
CA PHE A 128 1.24 13.13 -8.79
C PHE A 128 -0.25 13.44 -8.99
N ILE A 129 -0.54 14.16 -10.06
CA ILE A 129 -1.90 14.35 -10.57
C ILE A 129 -2.10 13.40 -11.74
N TYR A 130 -3.20 12.66 -11.69
CA TYR A 130 -3.60 11.74 -12.74
C TYR A 130 -4.91 12.23 -13.38
N PRO A 131 -4.96 12.39 -14.71
CA PRO A 131 -6.19 12.73 -15.38
C PRO A 131 -7.09 11.49 -15.42
N VAL A 132 -8.38 11.69 -15.16
CA VAL A 132 -9.41 10.67 -15.41
C VAL A 132 -10.15 11.11 -16.67
N ASN A 133 -9.96 10.35 -17.75
CA ASN A 133 -10.36 10.71 -19.12
C ASN A 133 -9.56 11.89 -19.70
N GLU A 134 -10.09 12.54 -20.74
CA GLU A 134 -9.46 13.68 -21.39
C GLU A 134 -9.63 14.95 -20.54
N VAL A 135 -8.49 15.54 -20.17
CA VAL A 135 -8.41 16.79 -19.41
C VAL A 135 -7.48 17.74 -20.15
N MET A 136 -8.00 18.90 -20.56
CA MET A 136 -7.18 19.95 -21.17
C MET A 136 -6.28 20.62 -20.12
N GLU A 137 -5.08 21.01 -20.54
CA GLU A 137 -4.13 21.79 -19.72
C GLU A 137 -3.70 21.16 -18.38
N LEU A 138 -3.59 19.83 -18.32
CA LEU A 138 -3.22 19.12 -17.09
C LEU A 138 -1.92 19.63 -16.45
N GLN A 139 -0.93 20.03 -17.25
CA GLN A 139 0.33 20.60 -16.75
C GLN A 139 0.11 21.93 -16.00
N SER A 140 -0.82 22.76 -16.47
CA SER A 140 -1.14 24.05 -15.84
C SER A 140 -1.87 23.83 -14.51
N LEU A 141 -2.73 22.81 -14.45
CA LEU A 141 -3.40 22.35 -13.23
C LEU A 141 -2.40 21.78 -12.21
N ALA A 142 -1.43 20.98 -12.66
CA ALA A 142 -0.36 20.46 -11.82
C ALA A 142 0.50 21.56 -11.20
N GLY A 143 0.82 22.60 -11.98
CA GLY A 143 1.52 23.78 -11.49
C GLY A 143 0.78 24.53 -10.37
N ILE A 144 -0.56 24.48 -10.32
CA ILE A 144 -1.32 25.10 -9.22
C ILE A 144 -1.03 24.40 -7.90
N LEU A 145 -0.98 23.07 -7.86
CA LEU A 145 -0.67 22.33 -6.64
C LEU A 145 0.83 22.30 -6.34
N GLY A 146 1.68 22.33 -7.37
CA GLY A 146 3.13 22.13 -7.26
C GLY A 146 3.55 20.66 -7.40
N GLY A 147 2.65 19.80 -7.88
CA GLY A 147 2.91 18.37 -8.13
C GLY A 147 3.30 18.08 -9.57
N ASN A 148 3.67 16.83 -9.82
CA ASN A 148 3.99 16.33 -11.17
C ASN A 148 2.75 15.71 -11.84
N VAL A 149 2.75 15.67 -13.17
CA VAL A 149 1.76 14.88 -13.92
C VAL A 149 2.23 13.43 -13.96
N GLY A 150 1.34 12.50 -13.63
CA GLY A 150 1.61 11.07 -13.72
C GLY A 150 0.84 10.41 -14.87
N GLU A 151 1.37 9.29 -15.37
CA GLU A 151 0.77 8.51 -16.44
C GLU A 151 0.09 7.25 -15.87
N MET A 152 -1.13 6.95 -16.30
CA MET A 152 -1.84 5.74 -15.90
C MET A 152 -1.59 4.60 -16.90
N PRO A 153 -1.46 3.32 -16.47
CA PRO A 153 -1.68 2.82 -15.11
C PRO A 153 -0.44 2.92 -14.20
N THR A 154 -0.65 3.22 -12.91
CA THR A 154 0.41 3.29 -11.88
C THR A 154 0.22 2.27 -10.76
N VAL A 155 1.10 2.25 -9.76
CA VAL A 155 0.96 1.39 -8.58
C VAL A 155 0.55 2.25 -7.38
N TYR A 156 -0.59 1.91 -6.77
CA TYR A 156 -1.08 2.49 -5.52
C TYR A 156 -1.32 1.36 -4.51
N LEU A 157 -0.72 1.45 -3.31
CA LEU A 157 -0.79 0.42 -2.26
C LEU A 157 -0.42 -1.00 -2.76
N GLY A 158 0.56 -1.09 -3.67
CA GLY A 158 0.99 -2.35 -4.26
C GLY A 158 0.03 -2.92 -5.30
N MET A 159 -0.95 -2.13 -5.76
CA MET A 159 -1.96 -2.50 -6.74
C MET A 159 -1.88 -1.64 -8.00
N PRO A 160 -2.13 -2.21 -9.19
CA PRO A 160 -2.21 -1.44 -10.42
C PRO A 160 -3.46 -0.56 -10.43
N PHE A 161 -3.26 0.75 -10.30
CA PHE A 161 -4.27 1.79 -10.38
C PHE A 161 -4.47 2.23 -11.83
N GLY A 162 -5.73 2.35 -12.27
CA GLY A 162 -6.07 2.70 -13.66
C GLY A 162 -5.95 1.57 -14.69
N ALA A 163 -5.51 0.38 -14.29
CA ALA A 163 -5.46 -0.76 -15.19
C ALA A 163 -6.87 -1.28 -15.50
N LYS A 164 -7.09 -1.75 -16.74
CA LYS A 164 -8.34 -2.44 -17.09
C LYS A 164 -8.49 -3.68 -16.22
N SER A 165 -9.59 -3.79 -15.48
CA SER A 165 -9.88 -4.84 -14.48
C SER A 165 -9.66 -6.29 -14.96
N LYS A 166 -9.79 -6.55 -16.27
CA LYS A 166 -9.58 -7.88 -16.89
C LYS A 166 -8.17 -8.09 -17.47
N SER A 167 -7.27 -7.12 -17.35
CA SER A 167 -5.95 -7.21 -17.96
C SER A 167 -5.06 -8.19 -17.20
N LYS A 168 -4.36 -9.06 -17.95
CA LYS A 168 -3.36 -9.98 -17.37
C LYS A 168 -2.24 -9.24 -16.65
N GLY A 169 -1.95 -8.01 -17.09
CA GLY A 169 -0.92 -7.13 -16.52
C GLY A 169 -1.10 -6.86 -15.03
N ILE A 170 -2.34 -6.91 -14.52
CA ILE A 170 -2.61 -6.71 -13.09
C ILE A 170 -1.88 -7.74 -12.22
N TRP A 171 -1.73 -8.97 -12.73
CA TRP A 171 -1.15 -10.08 -12.00
C TRP A 171 0.36 -10.21 -12.19
N ASN A 172 0.96 -9.46 -13.12
CA ASN A 172 2.40 -9.53 -13.41
C ASN A 172 3.23 -9.19 -12.16
N GLY A 173 2.84 -8.14 -11.42
CA GLY A 173 3.56 -7.77 -10.19
C GLY A 173 3.51 -8.84 -9.09
N VAL A 174 2.45 -9.66 -9.05
CA VAL A 174 2.38 -10.81 -8.14
C VAL A 174 3.29 -11.93 -8.63
N LEU A 175 3.26 -12.23 -9.93
CA LEU A 175 4.11 -13.25 -10.54
C LEU A 175 5.60 -12.92 -10.36
N GLU A 176 6.00 -11.67 -10.61
CA GLU A 176 7.38 -11.20 -10.41
C GLU A 176 7.81 -11.31 -8.94
N LYS A 177 6.92 -10.98 -7.99
CA LYS A 177 7.19 -11.18 -6.55
C LYS A 177 7.39 -12.65 -6.21
N CYS A 178 6.56 -13.54 -6.76
CA CYS A 178 6.72 -14.99 -6.60
C CYS A 178 8.06 -15.46 -7.19
N GLU A 179 8.39 -15.07 -8.42
CA GLU A 179 9.63 -15.44 -9.10
C GLU A 179 10.87 -14.91 -8.35
N LYS A 180 10.83 -13.67 -7.85
CA LYS A 180 11.92 -13.08 -7.05
C LYS A 180 12.13 -13.81 -5.73
N LYS A 181 11.06 -14.19 -5.02
CA LYS A 181 11.15 -14.99 -3.79
C LYS A 181 11.73 -16.38 -4.08
N LEU A 182 11.28 -17.01 -5.16
CA LEU A 182 11.80 -18.30 -5.62
C LEU A 182 13.29 -18.24 -5.99
N ALA A 183 13.71 -17.20 -6.71
CA ALA A 183 15.12 -16.99 -7.06
C ALA A 183 15.99 -16.87 -5.80
N ASN A 184 15.53 -16.13 -4.79
CA ASN A 184 16.26 -16.02 -3.52
C ASN A 184 16.33 -17.36 -2.77
N TRP A 185 15.26 -18.15 -2.77
CA TRP A 185 15.25 -19.45 -2.09
C TRP A 185 16.02 -20.54 -2.82
N LYS A 186 16.20 -20.41 -4.14
CA LYS A 186 17.06 -21.30 -4.92
C LYS A 186 18.54 -21.23 -4.53
N ASN A 187 18.93 -20.20 -3.79
CA ASN A 187 20.30 -20.08 -3.25
C ASN A 187 20.45 -20.74 -1.88
N HIS A 188 19.39 -21.32 -1.31
CA HIS A 188 19.41 -21.99 -0.02
C HIS A 188 19.18 -23.50 -0.19
N ASP A 189 19.98 -24.33 0.45
CA ASP A 189 19.81 -25.79 0.44
C ASP A 189 18.63 -26.22 1.31
N LEU A 190 17.43 -26.09 0.75
CA LEU A 190 16.16 -26.37 1.43
C LEU A 190 15.73 -27.82 1.25
N SER A 191 15.34 -28.46 2.36
CA SER A 191 14.68 -29.76 2.36
C SER A 191 13.28 -29.69 1.72
N MET A 192 12.75 -30.83 1.29
CA MET A 192 11.40 -30.93 0.71
C MET A 192 10.32 -30.35 1.65
N GLY A 193 10.42 -30.65 2.95
CA GLY A 193 9.53 -30.10 3.97
C GLY A 193 9.67 -28.59 4.13
N GLY A 194 10.90 -28.06 4.10
CA GLY A 194 11.17 -26.61 4.14
C GLY A 194 10.54 -25.88 2.95
N ARG A 195 10.65 -26.46 1.74
CA ARG A 195 10.02 -25.90 0.53
C ARG A 195 8.50 -25.89 0.63
N LEU A 196 7.90 -26.98 1.10
CA LEU A 196 6.45 -27.04 1.32
C LEU A 196 5.98 -25.97 2.34
N THR A 197 6.73 -25.77 3.42
CA THR A 197 6.44 -24.72 4.39
C THR A 197 6.49 -23.33 3.77
N LEU A 198 7.49 -23.03 2.93
CA LEU A 198 7.61 -21.75 2.23
C LEU A 198 6.49 -21.53 1.20
N ILE A 199 6.07 -22.57 0.49
CA ILE A 199 4.92 -22.48 -0.42
C ILE A 199 3.67 -22.07 0.36
N ASN A 200 3.34 -22.79 1.42
CA ASN A 200 2.11 -22.59 2.19
C ASN A 200 2.11 -21.27 2.98
N SER A 201 3.25 -20.84 3.50
CA SER A 201 3.35 -19.63 4.35
C SER A 201 3.54 -18.35 3.56
N VAL A 202 4.15 -18.42 2.37
CA VAL A 202 4.51 -17.22 1.59
C VAL A 202 3.82 -17.23 0.23
N LEU A 203 4.07 -18.21 -0.64
CA LEU A 203 3.56 -18.17 -2.01
C LEU A 203 2.03 -18.22 -2.09
N ASP A 204 1.38 -18.96 -1.20
CA ASP A 204 -0.08 -19.06 -1.15
C ASP A 204 -0.75 -17.77 -0.68
N VAL A 205 -0.05 -16.97 0.13
CA VAL A 205 -0.58 -15.72 0.71
C VAL A 205 -0.36 -14.54 -0.24
N LEU A 206 0.69 -14.56 -1.06
CA LEU A 206 1.02 -13.48 -2.00
C LEU A 206 -0.14 -13.05 -2.92
N PRO A 207 -0.88 -13.96 -3.58
CA PRO A 207 -2.00 -13.56 -4.44
C PRO A 207 -3.26 -13.21 -3.66
N THR A 208 -3.38 -13.57 -2.37
CA THR A 208 -4.64 -13.44 -1.60
C THR A 208 -5.17 -12.01 -1.57
N TYR A 209 -4.30 -11.02 -1.40
CA TYR A 209 -4.70 -9.60 -1.39
C TYR A 209 -5.28 -9.14 -2.75
N MET A 210 -4.70 -9.59 -3.86
CA MET A 210 -5.23 -9.29 -5.20
C MET A 210 -6.53 -10.07 -5.47
N MET A 211 -6.62 -11.32 -5.01
CA MET A 211 -7.79 -12.18 -5.17
C MET A 211 -9.03 -11.66 -4.45
N SER A 212 -8.87 -10.94 -3.34
CA SER A 212 -10.01 -10.30 -2.67
C SER A 212 -10.63 -9.14 -3.45
N LEU A 213 -9.93 -8.63 -4.48
CA LEU A 213 -10.34 -7.44 -5.24
C LEU A 213 -10.65 -7.76 -6.70
N PHE A 214 -9.90 -8.69 -7.31
CA PHE A 214 -10.04 -9.05 -8.72
C PHE A 214 -10.19 -10.56 -8.89
N PRO A 215 -11.08 -11.02 -9.78
CA PRO A 215 -11.17 -12.42 -10.12
C PRO A 215 -9.86 -12.86 -10.80
N ILE A 216 -9.25 -13.93 -10.30
CA ILE A 216 -8.00 -14.44 -10.84
C ILE A 216 -8.21 -15.17 -12.19
N PRO A 217 -7.52 -14.77 -13.27
CA PRO A 217 -7.63 -15.49 -14.54
C PRO A 217 -7.03 -16.90 -14.44
N VAL A 218 -7.67 -17.88 -15.08
CA VAL A 218 -7.22 -19.29 -15.10
C VAL A 218 -5.76 -19.44 -15.53
N ASN A 219 -5.31 -18.62 -16.48
CA ASN A 219 -3.92 -18.64 -16.95
C ASN A 219 -2.91 -18.21 -15.87
N VAL A 220 -3.29 -17.27 -15.00
CA VAL A 220 -2.46 -16.82 -13.88
C VAL A 220 -2.38 -17.92 -12.83
N VAL A 221 -3.50 -18.56 -12.49
CA VAL A 221 -3.54 -19.73 -11.60
C VAL A 221 -2.59 -20.82 -12.09
N LYS A 222 -2.72 -21.21 -13.37
CA LYS A 222 -1.85 -22.22 -13.99
C LYS A 222 -0.36 -21.86 -13.90
N ARG A 223 -0.03 -20.57 -14.03
CA ARG A 223 1.36 -20.08 -13.94
C ARG A 223 1.89 -20.14 -12.51
N ILE A 224 1.11 -19.70 -11.52
CA ILE A 224 1.47 -19.81 -10.09
C ILE A 224 1.65 -21.27 -9.70
N ASP A 225 0.75 -22.15 -10.13
CA ASP A 225 0.85 -23.59 -9.88
C ASP A 225 2.09 -24.22 -10.53
N ALA A 226 2.45 -23.76 -11.74
CA ALA A 226 3.72 -24.18 -12.35
C ALA A 226 4.92 -23.75 -11.52
N LEU A 227 4.94 -22.51 -11.01
CA LEU A 227 6.01 -22.02 -10.14
C LEU A 227 6.11 -22.82 -8.83
N ARG A 228 4.98 -23.10 -8.17
CA ARG A 228 4.91 -23.92 -6.95
C ARG A 228 5.42 -25.34 -7.20
N ARG A 229 4.96 -25.98 -8.29
CA ARG A 229 5.40 -27.32 -8.70
C ARG A 229 6.89 -27.39 -8.93
N ASN A 230 7.41 -26.49 -9.76
CA ASN A 230 8.81 -26.48 -10.11
C ASN A 230 9.67 -26.26 -8.86
N PHE A 231 9.29 -25.34 -7.98
CA PHE A 231 10.02 -25.14 -6.73
C PHE A 231 10.01 -26.37 -5.81
N LEU A 232 8.85 -27.02 -5.65
CA LEU A 232 8.71 -28.19 -4.79
C LEU A 232 9.61 -29.34 -5.29
N TRP A 233 9.53 -29.67 -6.58
CA TRP A 233 10.15 -30.87 -7.14
C TRP A 233 11.58 -30.66 -7.69
N GLU A 234 11.84 -29.54 -8.36
CA GLU A 234 13.14 -29.30 -9.02
C GLU A 234 14.17 -28.79 -8.02
N GLY A 235 13.78 -27.91 -7.08
CA GLY A 235 14.71 -27.31 -6.13
C GLY A 235 15.75 -26.41 -6.78
N ASN A 236 17.00 -26.52 -6.31
CA ASN A 236 18.13 -25.71 -6.78
C ASN A 236 18.82 -26.29 -8.02
N SER A 237 18.45 -27.49 -8.47
CA SER A 237 19.08 -28.12 -9.62
C SER A 237 18.52 -27.55 -10.92
N GLU A 238 19.40 -27.12 -11.83
CA GLU A 238 19.05 -26.68 -13.19
C GLU A 238 18.46 -27.81 -14.07
N LYS A 239 18.60 -29.07 -13.63
CA LYS A 239 18.02 -30.24 -14.30
C LYS A 239 16.56 -30.43 -13.87
N LYS A 240 15.67 -30.53 -14.85
CA LYS A 240 14.26 -30.91 -14.63
C LYS A 240 14.19 -32.25 -13.89
N LYS A 241 13.54 -32.28 -12.74
CA LYS A 241 13.27 -33.50 -11.97
C LYS A 241 11.84 -33.97 -12.26
N PHE A 242 11.64 -35.29 -12.25
CA PHE A 242 10.30 -35.86 -12.43
C PHE A 242 9.38 -35.46 -11.27
N HIS A 243 8.16 -35.04 -11.60
CA HIS A 243 7.10 -34.82 -10.62
C HIS A 243 6.61 -36.18 -10.12
N LEU A 244 7.00 -36.56 -8.90
CA LEU A 244 6.72 -37.89 -8.34
C LEU A 244 5.24 -38.12 -8.01
N VAL A 245 4.47 -37.05 -7.83
CA VAL A 245 3.05 -37.11 -7.46
C VAL A 245 2.25 -36.13 -8.31
N ASN A 246 1.07 -36.56 -8.77
CA ASN A 246 0.14 -35.70 -9.51
C ASN A 246 -0.24 -34.46 -8.68
N TRP A 247 -0.26 -33.29 -9.32
CA TRP A 247 -0.54 -32.02 -8.65
C TRP A 247 -1.90 -32.00 -7.96
N SER A 248 -2.93 -32.58 -8.57
CA SER A 248 -4.26 -32.68 -7.97
C SER A 248 -4.25 -33.45 -6.64
N SER A 249 -3.35 -34.43 -6.51
CA SER A 249 -3.15 -35.18 -5.26
C SER A 249 -2.30 -34.41 -4.25
N VAL A 250 -1.44 -33.48 -4.68
CA VAL A 250 -0.64 -32.62 -3.80
C VAL A 250 -1.50 -31.52 -3.15
N THR A 251 -2.46 -30.99 -3.89
CA THR A 251 -3.35 -29.90 -3.45
C THR A 251 -4.52 -30.39 -2.59
N THR A 252 -4.78 -31.70 -2.56
CA THR A 252 -5.81 -32.27 -1.68
C THR A 252 -5.48 -32.01 -0.21
N SER A 253 -6.51 -31.83 0.63
CA SER A 253 -6.38 -31.52 2.06
C SER A 253 -5.47 -32.50 2.82
N LYS A 254 -4.76 -31.98 3.83
CA LYS A 254 -4.00 -32.80 4.79
C LYS A 254 -4.84 -33.85 5.49
N LYS A 255 -6.15 -33.60 5.67
CA LYS A 255 -7.10 -34.57 6.23
C LYS A 255 -7.24 -35.83 5.36
N ALA A 256 -6.96 -35.73 4.06
CA ALA A 256 -6.94 -36.85 3.12
C ALA A 256 -5.54 -37.48 2.96
N GLY A 257 -4.59 -37.19 3.86
CA GLY A 257 -3.23 -37.74 3.83
C GLY A 257 -2.31 -37.10 2.78
N ARG A 258 -2.66 -35.91 2.28
CA ARG A 258 -1.94 -35.19 1.21
C ARG A 258 -1.27 -33.91 1.71
N LEU A 259 -0.61 -33.15 0.84
CA LEU A 259 0.23 -32.02 1.25
C LEU A 259 -0.56 -30.72 1.53
N GLY A 260 -1.78 -30.60 0.99
CA GLY A 260 -2.70 -29.50 1.32
C GLY A 260 -2.28 -28.13 0.80
N ILE A 261 -1.59 -28.06 -0.34
CA ILE A 261 -1.24 -26.79 -1.00
C ILE A 261 -2.51 -26.11 -1.50
N LYS A 262 -2.69 -24.82 -1.18
CA LYS A 262 -3.90 -24.08 -1.57
C LYS A 262 -3.78 -23.59 -3.01
N THR A 263 -4.66 -24.08 -3.89
CA THR A 263 -4.83 -23.59 -5.26
C THR A 263 -5.90 -22.54 -5.38
#